data_AF-A0A838Y444-F1
#
_entry.id   AF-A0A838Y444-F1
#
_cell.length_a   1.000
_cell.length_b   1.000
_cell.length_c   1.000
_cell.angle_alpha   90.00
_cell.angle_beta   90.00
_cell.angle_gamma   90.00
#
_symmetry.space_group_name_H-M   'P 1'
#
loop_
_entity.id
_entity.type
_entity.pdbx_description
1 polymer ?
#
loop_
_entity_poly.entity_id
_entity_poly.type
_entity_poly.pdbx_seq_one_letter_code
_entity_poly.pdbx_strand_id
1 'polypeptide(L)'
;MNYLAHLHLAPDDATARVGNLLGDFIKPAHAGHLPQALQQGMALHRWIDSHTDQHPLVLQSKLRIAPQRRRYAGILVDIFYDHFLARHWDQFSAMPLATFTHRSYAELQQHRQWLPPRLLDILPRMQSEDWLLSYAEVDGIAAVLCGFSRHRIQRANPVAAGIEDLLLHHAALEQDFLAFYPQLQQALRDMQASDAADWHYSESARQTAAPPLPT
;
A
#
# COMPACT_ATOMS: atom_id res chain seq x y z
N MET A 1 4.48 -3.74 -2.71
CA MET A 1 3.22 -3.08 -3.12
C MET A 1 3.23 -1.65 -2.62
N ASN A 2 2.23 -0.80 -2.91
CA ASN A 2 2.16 0.56 -2.34
C ASN A 2 0.83 0.77 -1.57
N TYR A 3 0.55 2.01 -1.17
CA TYR A 3 -0.50 2.35 -0.19
C TYR A 3 -1.88 1.75 -0.47
N LEU A 4 -2.38 1.83 -1.71
CA LEU A 4 -3.72 1.34 -2.04
C LEU A 4 -3.81 -0.17 -1.88
N ALA A 5 -2.84 -0.92 -2.40
CA ALA A 5 -2.81 -2.36 -2.26
C ALA A 5 -2.65 -2.81 -0.80
N HIS A 6 -1.81 -2.14 0.01
CA HIS A 6 -1.69 -2.47 1.43
C HIS A 6 -2.98 -2.23 2.22
N LEU A 7 -3.70 -1.16 1.92
CA LEU A 7 -5.03 -0.92 2.49
C LEU A 7 -6.03 -1.98 2.02
N HIS A 8 -6.04 -2.31 0.73
CA HIS A 8 -6.98 -3.26 0.15
C HIS A 8 -6.77 -4.70 0.64
N LEU A 9 -5.52 -5.14 0.79
CA LEU A 9 -5.17 -6.51 1.18
C LEU A 9 -5.29 -6.75 2.69
N ALA A 10 -5.51 -5.72 3.50
CA ALA A 10 -5.77 -5.94 4.91
C ALA A 10 -7.16 -6.58 5.13
N PRO A 11 -7.35 -7.36 6.21
CA PRO A 11 -8.69 -7.80 6.64
C PRO A 11 -9.68 -6.64 6.73
N ASP A 12 -10.99 -6.96 6.73
CA ASP A 12 -12.02 -5.93 6.86
C ASP A 12 -12.15 -5.38 8.30
N ASP A 13 -11.08 -4.73 8.75
CA ASP A 13 -10.91 -4.13 10.06
C ASP A 13 -10.05 -2.86 9.93
N ALA A 14 -10.49 -1.78 10.56
CA ALA A 14 -9.85 -0.47 10.46
C ALA A 14 -8.43 -0.46 11.05
N THR A 15 -8.23 -1.09 12.20
CA THR A 15 -6.92 -1.17 12.84
C THR A 15 -5.97 -2.04 12.01
N ALA A 16 -6.45 -3.14 11.41
CA ALA A 16 -5.63 -3.94 10.52
C ALA A 16 -5.16 -3.15 9.29
N ARG A 17 -6.06 -2.38 8.65
CA ARG A 17 -5.74 -1.48 7.53
C ARG A 17 -4.73 -0.40 7.91
N VAL A 18 -4.98 0.30 9.02
CA VAL A 18 -4.08 1.35 9.51
C VAL A 18 -2.71 0.76 9.84
N GLY A 19 -2.66 -0.36 10.55
CA GLY A 19 -1.40 -1.05 10.87
C GLY A 19 -0.64 -1.49 9.62
N ASN A 20 -1.34 -1.98 8.60
CA ASN A 20 -0.73 -2.36 7.32
C ASN A 20 -0.10 -1.15 6.62
N LEU A 21 -0.80 -0.02 6.56
CA LEU A 21 -0.21 1.21 6.02
C LEU A 21 0.99 1.72 6.85
N LEU A 22 0.93 1.61 8.18
CA LEU A 22 2.03 2.04 9.06
C LEU A 22 3.35 1.30 8.82
N GLY A 23 3.33 0.13 8.20
CA GLY A 23 4.55 -0.63 7.83
C GLY A 23 5.51 0.18 6.95
N ASP A 24 4.98 1.09 6.14
CA ASP A 24 5.75 1.97 5.25
C ASP A 24 6.43 3.15 5.99
N PHE A 25 5.97 3.44 7.22
CA PHE A 25 6.35 4.63 7.97
C PHE A 25 7.11 4.33 9.26
N ILE A 26 6.88 3.16 9.87
CA ILE A 26 7.46 2.77 11.16
C ILE A 26 8.28 1.50 10.98
N LYS A 27 9.57 1.55 11.35
CA LYS A 27 10.41 0.36 11.38
C LYS A 27 9.97 -0.58 12.52
N PRO A 28 10.00 -1.91 12.36
CA PRO A 28 9.59 -2.85 13.41
C PRO A 28 10.28 -2.60 14.76
N ALA A 29 11.57 -2.26 14.75
CA ALA A 29 12.35 -1.94 15.95
C ALA A 29 11.82 -0.74 16.75
N HIS A 30 10.98 0.12 16.15
CA HIS A 30 10.40 1.30 16.80
C HIS A 30 8.90 1.16 17.07
N ALA A 31 8.30 -0.01 16.78
CA ALA A 31 6.86 -0.22 16.85
C ALA A 31 6.36 -0.63 18.25
N GLY A 32 7.23 -0.81 19.24
CA GLY A 32 6.88 -1.35 20.56
C GLY A 32 5.89 -0.51 21.38
N HIS A 33 5.70 0.77 21.01
CA HIS A 33 4.71 1.66 21.63
C HIS A 33 3.30 1.52 21.03
N LEU A 34 3.15 0.80 19.91
CA LEU A 34 1.87 0.63 19.23
C LEU A 34 1.06 -0.51 19.86
N PRO A 35 -0.27 -0.43 19.88
CA PRO A 35 -1.16 -1.56 20.13
C PRO A 35 -0.79 -2.79 19.30
N GLN A 36 -0.94 -3.99 19.88
CA GLN A 36 -0.57 -5.24 19.23
C GLN A 36 -1.26 -5.43 17.88
N ALA A 37 -2.53 -5.04 17.75
CA ALA A 37 -3.27 -5.12 16.49
C ALA A 37 -2.67 -4.26 15.36
N LEU A 38 -2.11 -3.08 15.68
CA LEU A 38 -1.41 -2.26 14.69
C LEU A 38 -0.07 -2.91 14.30
N GLN A 39 0.66 -3.48 15.27
CA GLN A 39 1.89 -4.22 15.00
C GLN A 39 1.66 -5.45 14.11
N GLN A 40 0.52 -6.13 14.29
CA GLN A 40 0.09 -7.24 13.42
C GLN A 40 -0.18 -6.74 11.99
N GLY A 41 -0.88 -5.63 11.82
CA GLY A 41 -1.02 -4.98 10.51
C GLY A 41 0.34 -4.68 9.87
N MET A 42 1.30 -4.15 10.64
CA MET A 42 2.66 -3.91 10.13
C MET A 42 3.40 -5.20 9.78
N ALA A 43 3.11 -6.32 10.44
CA ALA A 43 3.65 -7.63 10.08
C ALA A 43 3.07 -8.12 8.75
N LEU A 44 1.76 -7.93 8.54
CA LEU A 44 1.09 -8.21 7.27
C LEU A 44 1.70 -7.40 6.11
N HIS A 45 1.97 -6.12 6.32
CA HIS A 45 2.68 -5.28 5.33
C HIS A 45 3.99 -5.93 4.85
N ARG A 46 4.84 -6.34 5.79
CA ARG A 46 6.13 -6.98 5.48
C ARG A 46 5.97 -8.31 4.76
N TRP A 47 4.95 -9.08 5.13
CA TRP A 47 4.66 -10.33 4.44
C TRP A 47 4.26 -10.08 3.00
N ILE A 48 3.36 -9.12 2.75
CA ILE A 48 2.93 -8.71 1.39
C ILE A 48 4.14 -8.28 0.57
N ASP A 49 4.99 -7.42 1.12
CA ASP A 49 6.18 -6.94 0.41
C ASP A 49 7.18 -8.04 0.13
N SER A 50 7.50 -8.87 1.13
CA SER A 50 8.42 -10.00 0.97
C SER A 50 7.92 -10.99 -0.11
N HIS A 51 6.62 -11.30 -0.09
CA HIS A 51 6.01 -12.18 -1.09
C HIS A 51 6.02 -11.54 -2.49
N THR A 52 5.68 -10.26 -2.57
CA THR A 52 5.67 -9.48 -3.83
C THR A 52 7.07 -9.37 -4.42
N ASP A 53 8.06 -9.01 -3.62
CA ASP A 53 9.43 -8.73 -4.08
C ASP A 53 10.13 -9.95 -4.68
N GLN A 54 9.74 -11.14 -4.26
CA GLN A 54 10.28 -12.42 -4.71
C GLN A 54 9.48 -13.02 -5.87
N HIS A 55 8.31 -12.48 -6.20
CA HIS A 55 7.43 -13.07 -7.20
C HIS A 55 8.01 -12.94 -8.63
N PRO A 56 8.04 -14.02 -9.44
CA PRO A 56 8.63 -13.99 -10.78
C PRO A 56 8.09 -12.89 -11.70
N LEU A 57 6.77 -12.67 -11.71
CA LEU A 57 6.14 -11.59 -12.51
C LEU A 57 6.54 -10.19 -12.05
N VAL A 58 6.75 -10.00 -10.75
CA VAL A 58 7.21 -8.71 -10.20
C VAL A 58 8.67 -8.47 -10.58
N LEU A 59 9.51 -9.49 -10.48
CA LEU A 59 10.91 -9.42 -10.92
C LEU A 59 10.99 -9.13 -12.43
N GLN A 60 10.13 -9.74 -13.24
CA GLN A 60 10.01 -9.46 -14.67
C GLN A 60 9.61 -7.99 -14.93
N SER A 61 8.65 -7.46 -14.17
CA SER A 61 8.26 -6.05 -14.23
C SER A 61 9.42 -5.11 -13.88
N LYS A 62 10.20 -5.42 -12.84
CA LYS A 62 11.38 -4.63 -12.44
C LYS A 62 12.45 -4.59 -13.55
N LEU A 63 12.56 -5.62 -14.39
CA LEU A 63 13.51 -5.65 -15.52
C LEU A 63 13.11 -4.74 -16.69
N ARG A 64 11.85 -4.30 -16.77
CA ARG A 64 11.39 -3.36 -17.81
C ARG A 64 11.77 -1.91 -17.50
N ILE A 65 12.18 -1.62 -16.27
CA ILE A 65 12.59 -0.28 -15.86
C ILE A 65 13.94 0.09 -16.48
N ALA A 66 14.00 1.29 -17.08
CA ALA A 66 15.20 1.77 -17.75
C ALA A 66 16.46 1.69 -16.85
N PRO A 67 17.65 1.40 -17.39
CA PRO A 67 18.88 1.25 -16.61
C PRO A 67 19.19 2.43 -15.68
N GLN A 68 18.88 3.66 -16.09
CA GLN A 68 19.08 4.89 -15.32
C GLN A 68 18.18 4.96 -14.07
N ARG A 69 17.04 4.26 -14.08
CA ARG A 69 16.06 4.18 -12.99
C ARG A 69 16.09 2.85 -12.24
N ARG A 70 16.94 1.89 -12.64
CA ARG A 70 16.97 0.51 -12.11
C ARG A 70 17.06 0.42 -10.58
N ARG A 71 17.79 1.34 -9.92
CA ARG A 71 17.87 1.39 -8.45
C ARG A 71 16.50 1.61 -7.79
N TYR A 72 15.57 2.24 -8.50
CA TYR A 72 14.22 2.56 -8.06
C TYR A 72 13.18 1.63 -8.70
N ALA A 73 13.61 0.56 -9.38
CA ALA A 73 12.69 -0.30 -10.12
C ALA A 73 11.61 -0.90 -9.21
N GLY A 74 11.96 -1.30 -7.98
CA GLY A 74 10.98 -1.86 -7.06
C GLY A 74 9.86 -0.88 -6.75
N ILE A 75 10.22 0.33 -6.32
CA ILE A 75 9.21 1.31 -5.96
C ILE A 75 8.40 1.85 -7.14
N LEU A 76 9.01 1.94 -8.32
CA LEU A 76 8.29 2.30 -9.54
C LEU A 76 7.23 1.23 -9.84
N VAL A 77 7.62 -0.05 -9.81
CA VAL A 77 6.70 -1.17 -10.03
C VAL A 77 5.59 -1.22 -8.97
N ASP A 78 5.90 -0.96 -7.70
CA ASP A 78 4.89 -0.90 -6.63
C ASP A 78 3.84 0.20 -6.90
N ILE A 79 4.28 1.40 -7.31
CA ILE A 79 3.38 2.50 -7.69
C ILE A 79 2.56 2.13 -8.94
N PHE A 80 3.17 1.49 -9.94
CA PHE A 80 2.47 1.06 -11.15
C PHE A 80 1.45 -0.04 -10.86
N TYR A 81 1.73 -0.94 -9.93
CA TYR A 81 0.77 -1.99 -9.55
C TYR A 81 -0.42 -1.40 -8.81
N ASP A 82 -0.22 -0.40 -7.97
CA ASP A 82 -1.32 0.38 -7.39
C ASP A 82 -2.13 1.16 -8.44
N HIS A 83 -1.50 1.64 -9.53
CA HIS A 83 -2.21 2.21 -10.69
C HIS A 83 -3.14 1.18 -11.33
N PHE A 84 -2.63 -0.01 -11.65
CA PHE A 84 -3.42 -1.05 -12.27
C PHE A 84 -4.50 -1.59 -11.34
N LEU A 85 -4.24 -1.66 -10.03
CA LEU A 85 -5.26 -1.99 -9.03
C LEU A 85 -6.41 -0.98 -9.05
N ALA A 86 -6.11 0.32 -9.04
CA ALA A 86 -7.11 1.37 -9.09
C ALA A 86 -7.90 1.35 -10.42
N ARG A 87 -7.21 1.15 -11.54
CA ARG A 87 -7.80 1.10 -12.89
C ARG A 87 -8.73 -0.10 -13.09
N HIS A 88 -8.39 -1.25 -12.51
CA HIS A 88 -9.15 -2.50 -12.63
C HIS A 88 -9.90 -2.86 -11.34
N TRP A 89 -10.22 -1.85 -10.53
CA TRP A 89 -10.71 -2.04 -9.17
C TRP A 89 -11.93 -2.95 -9.06
N ASP A 90 -12.88 -2.82 -9.99
CA ASP A 90 -14.12 -3.61 -10.02
C ASP A 90 -13.89 -5.12 -10.23
N GLN A 91 -12.70 -5.53 -10.66
CA GLN A 91 -12.31 -6.95 -10.74
C GLN A 91 -11.88 -7.53 -9.39
N PHE A 92 -11.43 -6.68 -8.47
CA PHE A 92 -10.77 -7.09 -7.23
C PHE A 92 -11.55 -6.76 -5.96
N SER A 93 -12.51 -5.83 -6.06
CA SER A 93 -13.35 -5.40 -4.95
C SER A 93 -14.79 -5.15 -5.39
N ALA A 94 -15.74 -5.57 -4.55
CA ALA A 94 -17.16 -5.26 -4.75
C ALA A 94 -17.53 -3.86 -4.24
N MET A 95 -16.70 -3.25 -3.40
CA MET A 95 -16.90 -1.88 -2.91
C MET A 95 -16.35 -0.90 -3.95
N PRO A 96 -17.07 0.17 -4.36
CA PRO A 96 -16.52 1.15 -5.29
C PRO A 96 -15.24 1.81 -4.75
N LEU A 97 -14.27 2.09 -5.63
CA LEU A 97 -12.96 2.65 -5.25
C LEU A 97 -13.10 3.93 -4.41
N ALA A 98 -13.92 4.89 -4.85
CA ALA A 98 -14.13 6.14 -4.12
C ALA A 98 -14.69 5.92 -2.69
N THR A 99 -15.57 4.94 -2.52
CA THR A 99 -16.07 4.57 -1.18
C THR A 99 -14.96 3.98 -0.32
N PHE A 100 -14.12 3.14 -0.92
CA PHE A 100 -12.99 2.52 -0.23
C PHE A 100 -11.91 3.53 0.18
N THR A 101 -11.55 4.48 -0.69
CA THR A 101 -10.55 5.51 -0.39
C THR A 101 -11.05 6.44 0.71
N HIS A 102 -12.30 6.92 0.62
CA HIS A 102 -12.92 7.73 1.66
C HIS A 102 -12.96 7.03 3.02
N ARG A 103 -13.34 5.74 3.03
CA ARG A 103 -13.30 4.92 4.26
C ARG A 103 -11.88 4.85 4.82
N SER A 104 -10.89 4.56 3.98
CA SER A 104 -9.49 4.46 4.39
C SER A 104 -8.97 5.75 5.01
N TYR A 105 -9.30 6.91 4.43
CA TYR A 105 -8.94 8.22 5.01
C TYR A 105 -9.61 8.46 6.37
N ALA A 106 -10.89 8.14 6.49
CA ALA A 106 -11.62 8.28 7.75
C ALA A 106 -11.01 7.42 8.87
N GLU A 107 -10.64 6.18 8.55
CA GLU A 107 -10.01 5.26 9.50
C GLU A 107 -8.62 5.75 9.93
N LEU A 108 -7.82 6.31 9.02
CA LEU A 108 -6.55 6.95 9.36
C LEU A 108 -6.75 8.14 10.32
N GLN A 109 -7.76 8.98 10.08
CA GLN A 109 -8.08 10.10 10.97
C GLN A 109 -8.56 9.63 12.35
N GLN A 110 -9.33 8.54 12.41
CA GLN A 110 -9.76 7.95 13.69
C GLN A 110 -8.57 7.40 14.49
N HIS A 111 -7.51 6.93 13.83
CA HIS A 111 -6.30 6.41 14.47
C HIS A 111 -5.16 7.43 14.54
N ARG A 112 -5.45 8.74 14.39
CA ARG A 112 -4.46 9.83 14.30
C ARG A 112 -3.41 9.79 15.42
N GLN A 113 -3.79 9.41 16.63
CA GLN A 113 -2.89 9.30 17.80
C GLN A 113 -1.73 8.31 17.61
N TRP A 114 -1.89 7.33 16.72
CA TRP A 114 -0.89 6.30 16.42
C TRP A 114 -0.09 6.58 15.15
N LEU A 115 -0.44 7.63 14.39
CA LEU A 115 0.22 7.94 13.14
C LEU A 115 1.54 8.69 13.40
N PRO A 116 2.63 8.33 12.71
CA PRO A 116 3.91 9.02 12.86
C PRO A 116 3.83 10.43 12.26
N PRO A 117 4.67 11.39 12.70
CA PRO A 117 4.62 12.79 12.27
C PRO A 117 4.56 12.95 10.75
N ARG A 118 5.39 12.21 10.03
CA ARG A 118 5.42 12.25 8.56
C ARG A 118 4.07 11.91 7.91
N LEU A 119 3.35 10.92 8.43
CA LEU A 119 2.04 10.56 7.90
C LEU A 119 0.99 11.60 8.29
N LEU A 120 1.06 12.13 9.53
CA LEU A 120 0.20 13.23 9.98
C LEU A 120 0.34 14.50 9.11
N ASP A 121 1.56 14.79 8.66
CA ASP A 121 1.85 15.97 7.84
C ASP A 121 1.24 15.84 6.42
N ILE A 122 1.29 14.65 5.82
CA ILE A 122 0.79 14.44 4.45
C ILE A 122 -0.69 14.09 4.39
N LEU A 123 -1.26 13.50 5.45
CA LEU A 123 -2.64 12.97 5.45
C LEU A 123 -3.71 14.00 5.04
N PRO A 124 -3.70 15.26 5.55
CA PRO A 124 -4.71 16.25 5.14
C PRO A 124 -4.73 16.50 3.64
N ARG A 125 -3.54 16.61 3.03
CA ARG A 125 -3.39 16.83 1.59
C ARG A 125 -3.73 15.58 0.80
N MET A 126 -3.26 14.42 1.26
CA MET A 126 -3.54 13.12 0.66
C MET A 126 -5.05 12.87 0.58
N GLN A 127 -5.81 13.30 1.60
CA GLN A 127 -7.26 13.21 1.65
C GLN A 127 -7.95 14.27 0.77
N SER A 128 -7.52 15.54 0.82
CA SER A 128 -8.17 16.61 0.05
C SER A 128 -8.00 16.47 -1.47
N GLU A 129 -6.89 15.86 -1.89
CA GLU A 129 -6.58 15.61 -3.31
C GLU A 129 -6.90 14.17 -3.74
N ASP A 130 -7.51 13.36 -2.85
CA ASP A 130 -7.78 11.92 -3.03
C ASP A 130 -6.70 11.16 -3.80
N TRP A 131 -5.49 11.14 -3.23
CA TRP A 131 -4.34 10.50 -3.88
C TRP A 131 -4.62 9.04 -4.25
N LEU A 132 -5.29 8.28 -3.38
CA LEU A 132 -5.56 6.86 -3.62
C LEU A 132 -6.52 6.65 -4.80
N LEU A 133 -7.54 7.48 -4.96
CA LEU A 133 -8.44 7.41 -6.12
C LEU A 133 -7.72 7.87 -7.40
N SER A 134 -6.90 8.92 -7.30
CA SER A 134 -6.14 9.45 -8.42
C SER A 134 -5.19 8.43 -9.06
N TYR A 135 -4.85 7.36 -8.34
CA TYR A 135 -4.04 6.28 -8.88
C TYR A 135 -4.67 5.63 -10.12
N ALA A 136 -5.99 5.72 -10.31
CA ALA A 136 -6.66 5.19 -11.52
C ALA A 136 -6.24 5.93 -12.80
N GLU A 137 -5.77 7.17 -12.67
CA GLU A 137 -5.41 8.04 -13.78
C GLU A 137 -3.89 8.15 -13.96
N VAL A 138 -3.44 8.20 -15.21
CA VAL A 138 -2.01 8.32 -15.56
C VAL A 138 -1.42 9.61 -14.98
N ASP A 139 -2.15 10.73 -15.06
CA ASP A 139 -1.73 12.02 -14.51
C ASP A 139 -1.61 11.99 -12.99
N GLY A 140 -2.50 11.24 -12.32
CA GLY A 140 -2.43 11.05 -10.86
C GLY A 140 -1.16 10.30 -10.47
N ILE A 141 -0.81 9.23 -11.19
CA ILE A 141 0.44 8.50 -10.96
C ILE A 141 1.68 9.35 -11.26
N ALA A 142 1.66 10.16 -12.32
CA ALA A 142 2.74 11.10 -12.60
C ALA A 142 2.95 12.11 -11.44
N ALA A 143 1.86 12.62 -10.86
CA ALA A 143 1.91 13.50 -9.69
C ALA A 143 2.49 12.80 -8.46
N VAL A 144 2.11 11.54 -8.22
CA VAL A 144 2.61 10.71 -7.11
C VAL A 144 4.11 10.46 -7.24
N LEU A 145 4.59 10.11 -8.43
CA LEU A 145 6.03 9.95 -8.70
C LEU A 145 6.80 11.24 -8.46
N CYS A 146 6.25 12.39 -8.86
CA CYS A 146 6.84 13.70 -8.59
C CYS A 146 6.90 13.98 -7.08
N GLY A 147 5.80 13.74 -6.35
CA GLY A 147 5.74 13.89 -4.89
C GLY A 147 6.75 13.00 -4.19
N PHE A 148 6.85 11.74 -4.60
CA PHE A 148 7.82 10.78 -4.09
C PHE A 148 9.26 11.26 -4.31
N SER A 149 9.58 11.66 -5.54
CA SER A 149 10.89 12.17 -5.94
C SER A 149 11.32 13.38 -5.13
N ARG A 150 10.38 14.27 -4.76
CA ARG A 150 10.66 15.52 -4.03
C ARG A 150 10.71 15.34 -2.51
N HIS A 151 9.83 14.53 -1.95
CA HIS A 151 9.60 14.51 -0.50
C HIS A 151 10.11 13.24 0.20
N ARG A 152 10.36 12.15 -0.53
CA ARG A 152 10.86 10.89 0.06
C ARG A 152 12.34 10.62 -0.24
N ILE A 153 12.92 11.23 -1.27
CA ILE A 153 14.34 11.08 -1.63
C ILE A 153 15.04 12.43 -1.51
N GLN A 154 15.99 12.54 -0.58
CA GLN A 154 16.68 13.80 -0.28
C GLN A 154 17.64 14.29 -1.38
N ARG A 155 18.04 13.42 -2.30
CA ARG A 155 18.99 13.72 -3.39
C ARG A 155 18.28 13.79 -4.73
N ALA A 156 18.86 14.52 -5.68
CA ALA A 156 18.41 14.51 -7.07
C ALA A 156 18.31 13.06 -7.58
N ASN A 157 17.15 12.72 -8.16
CA ASN A 157 16.84 11.35 -8.54
C ASN A 157 15.90 11.33 -9.76
N PRO A 158 15.88 10.23 -10.54
CA PRO A 158 15.10 10.11 -11.75
C PRO A 158 13.69 9.54 -11.54
N VAL A 159 13.17 9.44 -10.31
CA VAL A 159 11.89 8.75 -10.04
C VAL A 159 10.70 9.42 -10.72
N ALA A 160 10.68 10.76 -10.78
CA ALA A 160 9.61 11.49 -11.49
C ALA A 160 9.51 11.10 -12.98
N ALA A 161 10.65 10.80 -13.62
CA ALA A 161 10.70 10.34 -15.01
C ALA A 161 10.27 8.87 -15.17
N GLY A 162 9.94 8.15 -14.09
CA GLY A 162 9.44 6.78 -14.14
C GLY A 162 8.14 6.63 -14.92
N ILE A 163 7.36 7.71 -15.08
CA ILE A 163 6.16 7.71 -15.91
C ILE A 163 6.45 7.29 -17.36
N GLU A 164 7.66 7.57 -17.86
CA GLU A 164 8.11 7.14 -19.18
C GLU A 164 8.17 5.60 -19.29
N ASP A 165 8.63 4.91 -18.23
CA ASP A 165 8.67 3.44 -18.22
C ASP A 165 7.25 2.86 -18.20
N LEU A 166 6.35 3.47 -17.41
CA LEU A 166 4.95 3.05 -17.36
C LEU A 166 4.31 3.16 -18.74
N LEU A 167 4.46 4.30 -19.41
CA LEU A 167 3.88 4.50 -20.74
C LEU A 167 4.50 3.57 -21.79
N LEU A 168 5.83 3.40 -21.77
CA LEU A 168 6.54 2.56 -22.73
C LEU A 168 6.17 1.08 -22.60
N HIS A 169 5.96 0.61 -21.38
CA HIS A 169 5.74 -0.81 -21.06
C HIS A 169 4.34 -1.10 -20.52
N HIS A 170 3.39 -0.18 -20.68
CA HIS A 170 2.06 -0.22 -20.03
C HIS A 170 1.39 -1.58 -20.15
N ALA A 171 1.15 -2.06 -21.37
CA ALA A 171 0.44 -3.32 -21.60
C ALA A 171 1.14 -4.53 -20.97
N ALA A 172 2.47 -4.55 -20.98
CA ALA A 172 3.24 -5.66 -20.43
C ALA A 172 3.29 -5.63 -18.89
N LEU A 173 3.36 -4.44 -18.28
CA LEU A 173 3.26 -4.27 -16.83
C LEU A 173 1.84 -4.58 -16.33
N GLU A 174 0.82 -4.14 -17.07
CA GLU A 174 -0.59 -4.40 -16.80
C GLU A 174 -0.88 -5.90 -16.82
N GLN A 175 -0.41 -6.61 -17.85
CA GLN A 175 -0.56 -8.06 -17.96
C GLN A 175 0.10 -8.80 -16.78
N ASP A 176 1.33 -8.40 -16.41
CA ASP A 176 2.02 -9.00 -15.26
C ASP A 176 1.25 -8.76 -13.97
N PHE A 177 0.71 -7.55 -13.77
CA PHE A 177 -0.12 -7.22 -12.60
C PHE A 177 -1.40 -8.05 -12.56
N LEU A 178 -2.17 -8.09 -13.65
CA LEU A 178 -3.45 -8.83 -13.71
C LEU A 178 -3.26 -10.33 -13.49
N ALA A 179 -2.11 -10.88 -13.89
CA ALA A 179 -1.76 -12.26 -13.59
C ALA A 179 -1.31 -12.46 -12.13
N PHE A 180 -0.56 -11.51 -11.57
CA PHE A 180 0.03 -11.60 -10.24
C PHE A 180 -0.96 -11.33 -9.10
N TYR A 181 -1.76 -10.27 -9.18
CA TYR A 181 -2.56 -9.79 -8.06
C TYR A 181 -3.54 -10.84 -7.50
N PRO A 182 -4.26 -11.62 -8.34
CA PRO A 182 -5.07 -12.74 -7.84
C PRO A 182 -4.27 -13.81 -7.10
N GLN A 183 -3.03 -14.08 -7.53
CA GLN A 183 -2.13 -15.03 -6.86
C GLN A 183 -1.72 -14.53 -5.48
N LEU A 184 -1.44 -13.22 -5.35
CA LEU A 184 -1.17 -12.59 -4.05
C LEU A 184 -2.39 -12.68 -3.11
N GLN A 185 -3.60 -12.40 -3.61
CA GLN A 185 -4.83 -12.55 -2.83
C GLN A 185 -5.07 -14.00 -2.40
N GLN A 186 -4.74 -14.99 -3.25
CA GLN A 186 -4.83 -16.40 -2.89
C GLN A 186 -3.79 -16.79 -1.84
N ALA A 187 -2.52 -16.43 -2.03
CA ALA A 187 -1.45 -16.71 -1.09
C ALA A 187 -1.75 -16.10 0.29
N LEU A 188 -2.37 -14.91 0.33
CA LEU A 188 -2.79 -14.28 1.57
C LEU A 188 -3.89 -15.09 2.27
N ARG A 189 -4.90 -15.56 1.51
CA ARG A 189 -5.96 -16.43 2.05
C ARG A 189 -5.39 -17.74 2.58
N ASP A 190 -4.44 -18.33 1.88
CA ASP A 190 -3.79 -19.58 2.29
C ASP A 190 -2.97 -19.39 3.57
N MET A 191 -2.20 -18.30 3.67
CA MET A 191 -1.46 -17.94 4.89
C MET A 191 -2.42 -17.71 6.08
N GLN A 192 -3.53 -17.00 5.87
CA GLN A 192 -4.52 -16.77 6.94
C GLN A 192 -5.21 -18.08 7.38
N ALA A 193 -5.41 -19.02 6.46
CA ALA A 193 -5.97 -20.32 6.77
C ALA A 193 -4.97 -21.25 7.48
N SER A 194 -3.69 -21.23 7.10
CA SER A 194 -2.64 -22.03 7.75
C SER A 194 -2.29 -21.51 9.13
N ASP A 195 -2.23 -20.19 9.28
CA ASP A 195 -1.90 -19.51 10.53
C ASP A 195 -3.14 -19.29 11.40
N ALA A 196 -4.30 -19.91 11.12
CA ALA A 196 -5.44 -19.87 12.04
C ALA A 196 -5.10 -20.44 13.45
N ALA A 197 -3.94 -21.08 13.61
CA ALA A 197 -3.35 -21.47 14.89
C ALA A 197 -2.45 -20.40 15.57
N ASP A 198 -1.87 -19.43 14.83
CA ASP A 198 -0.87 -18.46 15.33
C ASP A 198 -1.15 -16.97 15.01
N TRP A 199 -1.91 -16.67 13.95
CA TRP A 199 -2.37 -15.32 13.54
C TRP A 199 -3.62 -14.90 14.33
N HIS A 200 -3.49 -14.69 15.64
CA HIS A 200 -4.59 -14.16 16.45
C HIS A 200 -4.73 -12.64 16.28
N TYR A 201 -5.47 -12.23 15.25
CA TYR A 201 -6.14 -10.93 15.25
C TYR A 201 -7.35 -10.99 16.21
N SER A 202 -7.06 -11.10 17.52
CA SER A 202 -8.05 -11.36 18.56
C SER A 202 -8.97 -10.14 18.79
N GLU A 203 -10.22 -10.39 19.20
CA GLU A 203 -11.15 -9.33 19.62
C GLU A 203 -10.56 -8.44 20.74
N SER A 204 -9.75 -9.00 21.63
CA SER A 204 -9.06 -8.23 22.68
C SER A 204 -8.03 -7.24 22.11
N ALA A 205 -7.36 -7.58 21.01
CA ALA A 205 -6.42 -6.69 20.35
C ALA A 205 -7.15 -5.52 19.64
N ARG A 206 -8.40 -5.73 19.19
CA ARG A 206 -9.25 -4.68 18.59
C ARG A 206 -9.66 -3.61 19.59
N GLN A 207 -10.04 -4.00 20.80
CA GLN A 207 -10.50 -3.06 21.84
C GLN A 207 -9.41 -2.12 22.38
N THR A 208 -8.14 -2.54 22.35
CA THR A 208 -7.01 -1.70 22.81
C THR A 208 -6.51 -0.72 21.75
N ALA A 209 -6.84 -0.96 20.49
CA ALA A 209 -6.40 -0.14 19.36
C ALA A 209 -7.47 0.85 18.87
N ALA A 210 -8.75 0.58 19.16
CA ALA A 210 -9.84 1.51 18.90
C ALA A 210 -9.60 2.83 19.66
N PRO A 211 -9.77 4.00 19.00
CA PRO A 211 -9.74 5.27 19.71
C PRO A 211 -10.84 5.28 20.79
N PRO A 212 -10.62 5.94 21.93
CA PRO A 212 -11.67 6.09 22.94
C PRO A 212 -12.89 6.76 22.28
N LEU A 213 -14.10 6.27 22.61
CA LEU A 213 -15.33 6.90 22.13
C LEU A 213 -15.32 8.40 22.48
N PRO A 214 -15.70 9.29 21.55
CA PRO A 214 -15.79 10.70 21.86
C PRO A 214 -16.76 10.91 23.03
N THR A 215 -16.33 11.72 23.99
CA THR A 215 -17.12 12.15 25.15
C THR A 215 -18.05 13.28 24.79
#